data_AF-A0ABD3VEL3-F1
#
_entry.id   AF-A0ABD3VEL3-F1
#
_cell.length_a   1.000
_cell.length_b   1.000
_cell.length_c   1.000
_cell.angle_alpha   90.00
_cell.angle_beta   90.00
_cell.angle_gamma   90.00
#
_symmetry.space_group_name_H-M   'P 1'
#
loop_
_entity.id
_entity.type
_entity.pdbx_description
1 polymer ?
#
loop_
_entity_poly.entity_id
_entity_poly.type
_entity_poly.pdbx_seq_one_letter_code
_entity_poly.pdbx_strand_id
1 'polypeptide(L)'
;MSEKNPGSVSHLSHDIQNEIISLLANAVRDIINEIKEAKYSGILFASTPDISHTEQLAEVIRYVHFDFENATVKETLIQFVELDKNNAAGYEEIILRSIEEDDLNFLDCRAQVYDNEAVMSGSIITNKTA
;
A
#
# COMPACT_ATOMS: atom_id res chain seq x y z
N MET A 1 -10.16 7.44 -43.25
CA MET A 1 -10.22 5.99 -42.98
C MET A 1 -8.79 5.50 -42.85
N SER A 2 -8.34 5.16 -41.64
CA SER A 2 -7.06 4.49 -41.43
C SER A 2 -7.29 3.00 -41.59
N GLU A 3 -6.52 2.37 -42.47
CA GLU A 3 -6.54 0.94 -42.74
C GLU A 3 -6.14 0.15 -41.48
N LYS A 4 -7.05 -0.66 -40.95
CA LYS A 4 -6.71 -1.69 -39.96
C LYS A 4 -6.02 -2.83 -40.68
N ASN A 5 -4.70 -2.96 -40.50
CA ASN A 5 -3.96 -4.15 -40.90
C ASN A 5 -4.42 -5.36 -40.05
N PRO A 6 -4.95 -6.43 -40.67
CA PRO A 6 -5.33 -7.64 -39.95
C PRO A 6 -4.06 -8.45 -39.66
N GLY A 7 -3.38 -8.14 -38.56
CA GLY A 7 -2.18 -8.89 -38.18
C GLY A 7 -1.25 -8.22 -37.18
N SER A 8 -1.40 -6.93 -36.87
CA SER A 8 -0.60 -6.30 -35.81
C SER A 8 -1.28 -6.52 -34.46
N VAL A 9 -0.77 -7.45 -33.66
CA VAL A 9 -1.11 -7.51 -32.22
C VAL A 9 -0.63 -6.19 -31.63
N SER A 10 -1.56 -5.31 -31.26
CA SER A 10 -1.22 -4.09 -30.56
C SER A 10 -1.00 -4.45 -29.10
N HIS A 11 0.24 -4.37 -28.61
CA HIS A 11 0.56 -4.51 -27.19
C HIS A 11 -0.10 -3.43 -26.31
N LEU A 12 -0.75 -2.44 -26.94
CA LEU A 12 -1.54 -1.40 -26.30
C LEU A 12 -3.05 -1.69 -26.38
N SER A 13 -3.47 -2.91 -26.74
CA SER A 13 -4.90 -3.26 -26.65
C SER A 13 -5.37 -3.23 -25.19
N HIS A 14 -6.66 -2.92 -24.99
CA HIS A 14 -7.24 -2.93 -23.65
C HIS A 14 -7.12 -4.31 -22.96
N ASP A 15 -7.20 -5.40 -23.72
CA ASP A 15 -7.06 -6.77 -23.21
C ASP A 15 -5.68 -7.00 -22.59
N ILE A 16 -4.61 -6.62 -23.31
CA ILE A 16 -3.23 -6.78 -22.85
C ILE A 16 -2.95 -5.86 -21.65
N GLN A 17 -3.45 -4.63 -21.68
CA GLN A 17 -3.28 -3.71 -20.55
C GLN A 17 -3.97 -4.25 -19.28
N ASN A 18 -5.21 -4.74 -19.39
CA ASN A 18 -5.94 -5.32 -18.27
C ASN A 18 -5.28 -6.59 -17.74
N GLU A 19 -4.71 -7.41 -18.61
CA GLU A 19 -3.92 -8.59 -18.21
C GLU A 19 -2.70 -8.18 -17.38
N ILE A 20 -1.92 -7.20 -17.85
CA ILE A 20 -0.75 -6.68 -17.11
C ILE A 20 -1.17 -6.14 -15.75
N ILE A 21 -2.24 -5.33 -15.68
CA ILE A 21 -2.76 -4.80 -14.41
C ILE A 21 -3.13 -5.95 -13.46
N SER A 22 -3.81 -6.98 -13.97
CA SER A 22 -4.22 -8.13 -13.17
C SER A 22 -3.03 -8.93 -12.64
N LEU A 23 -1.99 -9.12 -13.46
CA LEU A 23 -0.75 -9.80 -13.06
C LEU A 23 0.00 -9.03 -11.97
N LEU A 24 0.10 -7.70 -12.12
CA LEU A 24 0.71 -6.84 -11.10
C LEU A 24 -0.08 -6.86 -9.79
N ALA A 25 -1.42 -6.78 -9.86
CA ALA A 25 -2.27 -6.87 -8.68
C ALA A 25 -2.10 -8.22 -7.95
N ASN A 26 -1.98 -9.32 -8.69
CA ASN A 26 -1.73 -10.63 -8.09
C ASN A 26 -0.35 -10.69 -7.43
N ALA A 27 0.69 -10.14 -8.05
CA ALA A 27 2.02 -10.08 -7.45
C ALA A 27 2.03 -9.28 -6.14
N VAL A 28 1.26 -8.19 -6.05
CA VAL A 28 1.08 -7.42 -4.80
C VAL A 28 0.36 -8.25 -3.75
N ARG A 29 -0.70 -9.00 -4.12
CA ARG A 29 -1.39 -9.89 -3.18
C ARG A 29 -0.48 -10.97 -2.61
N ASP A 30 0.41 -11.53 -3.42
CA ASP A 30 1.40 -12.51 -2.96
C ASP A 30 2.37 -11.88 -1.95
N ILE A 31 2.77 -10.63 -2.17
CA ILE A 31 3.60 -9.87 -1.22
C ILE A 31 2.85 -9.61 0.09
N ILE A 32 1.57 -9.24 0.04
CA ILE A 32 0.74 -9.07 1.25
C ILE A 32 0.66 -10.38 2.04
N ASN A 33 0.49 -11.52 1.37
CA ASN A 33 0.50 -12.82 2.05
C ASN A 33 1.84 -13.10 2.73
N GLU A 34 2.97 -12.78 2.08
CA GLU A 34 4.31 -12.87 2.70
C GLU A 34 4.42 -11.96 3.94
N ILE A 35 3.87 -10.75 3.87
CA ILE A 35 3.86 -9.80 4.99
C ILE A 35 3.05 -10.34 6.17
N LYS A 36 1.91 -11.01 5.93
CA LYS A 36 1.08 -11.61 6.99
C LYS A 36 1.80 -12.72 7.76
N GLU A 37 2.71 -13.42 7.09
CA GLU A 37 3.54 -14.44 7.74
C GLU A 37 4.64 -13.81 8.61
N ALA A 38 5.04 -12.56 8.31
CA ALA A 38 6.02 -11.82 9.09
C ALA A 38 5.45 -11.36 10.44
N LYS A 39 6.27 -11.48 11.50
CA LYS A 39 5.92 -11.05 12.88
C LYS A 39 6.33 -9.63 13.25
N TYR A 40 7.08 -9.00 12.36
CA TYR A 40 7.65 -7.68 12.54
C TYR A 40 7.46 -6.88 11.26
N SER A 41 6.43 -6.04 11.24
CA SER A 41 6.15 -5.11 10.16
C SER A 41 6.07 -3.68 10.68
N GLY A 42 6.24 -2.72 9.79
CA GLY A 42 5.93 -1.32 10.00
C GLY A 42 5.17 -0.80 8.80
N ILE A 43 4.13 -0.01 9.06
CA ILE A 43 3.29 0.58 8.02
C ILE A 43 3.69 2.04 7.88
N LEU A 44 3.94 2.45 6.64
CA LEU A 44 4.38 3.77 6.28
C LEU A 44 3.39 4.36 5.27
N PHE A 45 2.94 5.59 5.49
CA PHE A 45 2.24 6.36 4.47
C PHE A 45 3.01 7.61 4.12
N ALA A 46 3.19 7.84 2.82
CA ALA A 46 3.81 9.04 2.27
C ALA A 46 2.87 9.74 1.29
N SER A 47 2.52 10.98 1.57
CA SER A 47 1.90 11.95 0.68
C SER A 47 2.73 12.17 -0.58
N THR A 48 2.15 11.76 -1.70
CA THR A 48 2.66 11.99 -3.04
C THR A 48 1.64 12.84 -3.80
N PRO A 49 2.00 14.07 -4.24
CA PRO A 49 1.10 14.85 -5.07
C PRO A 49 0.94 14.16 -6.44
N ASP A 50 -0.30 13.87 -6.85
CA ASP A 50 -0.57 13.38 -8.20
C ASP A 50 -0.50 14.51 -9.24
N ILE A 51 -0.40 14.14 -10.53
CA ILE A 51 -0.39 15.04 -11.70
C ILE A 51 -1.59 16.01 -11.69
N SER A 52 -2.71 15.59 -11.08
CA SER A 52 -3.94 16.38 -10.93
C SER A 52 -3.97 17.33 -9.72
N HIS A 53 -2.91 17.39 -8.92
CA HIS A 53 -2.84 18.08 -7.62
C HIS A 53 -3.75 17.52 -6.52
N THR A 54 -4.33 16.33 -6.72
CA THR A 54 -4.98 15.59 -5.64
C THR A 54 -3.92 14.94 -4.75
N GLU A 55 -4.12 15.00 -3.43
CA GLU A 55 -3.24 14.32 -2.48
C GLU A 55 -3.54 12.82 -2.50
N GLN A 56 -2.50 12.03 -2.76
CA GLN A 56 -2.53 10.58 -2.65
C GLN A 56 -1.51 10.15 -1.60
N LEU A 57 -1.83 9.07 -0.88
CA LEU A 57 -0.93 8.44 0.07
C LEU A 57 -0.38 7.15 -0.54
N ALA A 58 0.93 7.06 -0.65
CA ALA A 58 1.63 5.83 -0.96
C ALA A 58 1.73 4.98 0.31
N GLU A 59 1.09 3.83 0.32
CA GLU A 59 1.20 2.83 1.39
C GLU A 59 2.42 1.95 1.14
N VAL A 60 3.35 1.98 2.08
CA VAL A 60 4.58 1.21 2.04
C VAL A 60 4.67 0.37 3.30
N ILE A 61 4.98 -0.92 3.14
CA ILE A 61 5.20 -1.82 4.27
C ILE A 61 6.66 -2.23 4.32
N ARG A 62 7.29 -2.02 5.47
CA ARG A 62 8.61 -2.53 5.79
C ARG A 62 8.48 -3.70 6.74
N TYR A 63 9.01 -4.86 6.40
CA TYR A 63 8.85 -6.08 7.21
C TYR A 63 10.11 -6.93 7.22
N VAL A 64 10.23 -7.77 8.26
CA VAL A 64 11.31 -8.74 8.37
C VAL A 64 10.88 -10.05 7.72
N HIS A 65 11.48 -10.34 6.58
CA HIS A 65 11.35 -11.62 5.91
C HIS A 65 12.36 -12.61 6.49
N PHE A 66 11.87 -13.77 6.92
CA PHE A 66 12.70 -14.87 7.37
C PHE A 66 12.70 -15.96 6.32
N ASP A 67 13.89 -16.31 5.83
CA ASP A 67 14.10 -17.58 5.17
C ASP A 67 14.67 -18.60 6.18
N PHE A 68 15.00 -19.80 5.73
CA PHE A 68 15.49 -20.87 6.61
C PHE A 68 16.81 -20.54 7.32
N GLU A 69 17.58 -19.57 6.83
CA GLU A 69 18.94 -19.28 7.29
C GLU A 69 19.16 -17.82 7.69
N ASN A 70 18.36 -16.89 7.18
CA ASN A 70 18.59 -15.46 7.27
C ASN A 70 17.32 -14.65 7.54
N ALA A 71 17.51 -13.53 8.23
CA ALA A 71 16.51 -12.48 8.35
C ALA A 71 16.91 -11.31 7.44
N THR A 72 16.00 -10.87 6.58
CA THR A 72 16.20 -9.73 5.69
C THR A 72 15.09 -8.72 5.88
N VAL A 73 15.41 -7.43 5.81
CA VAL A 73 14.40 -6.38 5.83
C VAL A 73 13.98 -6.10 4.39
N LYS A 74 12.70 -6.26 4.10
CA LYS A 74 12.08 -5.88 2.83
C LYS A 74 11.23 -4.63 3.03
N GLU A 75 11.16 -3.79 2.00
CA GLU A 75 10.29 -2.62 1.94
C GLU A 75 9.56 -2.66 0.61
N THR A 76 8.24 -2.51 0.62
CA THR A 76 7.44 -2.67 -0.58
C THR A 76 6.28 -1.70 -0.61
N LEU A 77 6.10 -1.05 -1.76
CA LEU A 77 4.91 -0.27 -2.08
C LEU A 77 3.74 -1.22 -2.32
N ILE A 78 2.66 -1.02 -1.59
CA ILE A 78 1.44 -1.85 -1.68
C ILE A 78 0.44 -1.19 -2.60
N GLN A 79 0.10 0.07 -2.33
CA GLN A 79 -0.91 0.79 -3.10
C GLN A 79 -0.76 2.31 -2.97
N PHE A 80 -1.45 3.02 -3.86
CA PHE A 80 -1.75 4.43 -3.71
C PHE A 80 -3.20 4.58 -3.29
N VAL A 81 -3.45 5.38 -2.27
CA VAL A 81 -4.78 5.63 -1.74
C VAL A 81 -5.10 7.11 -1.88
N GLU A 82 -6.24 7.44 -2.46
CA GLU A 82 -6.70 8.83 -2.56
C GLU A 82 -7.14 9.34 -1.19
N LEU A 83 -6.72 10.55 -0.84
CA LEU A 83 -7.08 11.19 0.43
C LEU A 83 -8.23 12.17 0.21
N ASP A 84 -9.45 11.72 0.51
CA ASP A 84 -10.65 12.56 0.37
C ASP A 84 -10.65 13.81 1.27
N LYS A 85 -10.00 13.71 2.44
CA LYS A 85 -9.95 14.76 3.45
C LYS A 85 -8.53 14.90 4.00
N ASN A 86 -7.88 16.03 3.70
CA ASN A 86 -6.58 16.37 4.29
C ASN A 86 -6.71 16.89 5.74
N ASN A 87 -7.13 16.01 6.65
CA ASN A 87 -7.18 16.25 8.09
C ASN A 87 -7.01 14.94 8.87
N ALA A 88 -6.81 15.02 10.19
CA ALA A 88 -6.43 13.87 11.02
C ALA A 88 -7.40 12.68 10.89
N ALA A 89 -8.70 12.96 10.84
CA ALA A 89 -9.73 11.95 10.72
C ALA A 89 -9.72 11.26 9.35
N GLY A 90 -9.40 11.99 8.28
CA GLY A 90 -9.24 11.42 6.95
C GLY A 90 -8.07 10.43 6.90
N TYR A 91 -6.92 10.79 7.47
CA TYR A 91 -5.78 9.87 7.55
C TYR A 91 -6.10 8.64 8.40
N GLU A 92 -6.71 8.82 9.59
CA GLU A 92 -7.12 7.70 10.45
C GLU A 92 -8.04 6.72 9.72
N GLU A 93 -9.05 7.23 9.00
CA GLU A 93 -9.98 6.42 8.22
C GLU A 93 -9.25 5.61 7.14
N ILE A 94 -8.34 6.23 6.39
CA ILE A 94 -7.55 5.56 5.35
C ILE A 94 -6.65 4.46 5.95
N ILE A 95 -5.95 4.76 7.03
CA ILE A 95 -5.01 3.82 7.67
C ILE A 95 -5.75 2.59 8.20
N LEU A 96 -6.86 2.80 8.92
CA LEU A 96 -7.65 1.68 9.46
C LEU A 96 -8.25 0.84 8.34
N ARG A 97 -8.75 1.49 7.28
CA ARG A 97 -9.31 0.80 6.12
C ARG A 97 -8.26 -0.05 5.40
N SER A 98 -7.06 0.47 5.14
CA SER A 98 -6.05 -0.31 4.42
C SER A 98 -5.59 -1.54 5.22
N ILE A 99 -5.42 -1.40 6.54
CA ILE A 99 -5.08 -2.51 7.43
C ILE A 99 -6.16 -3.60 7.39
N GLU A 100 -7.44 -3.21 7.36
CA GLU A 100 -8.56 -4.14 7.25
C GLU A 100 -8.66 -4.79 5.87
N GLU A 101 -8.53 -4.02 4.79
CA GLU A 101 -8.57 -4.50 3.40
C GLU A 101 -7.44 -5.47 3.09
N ASP A 102 -6.24 -5.19 3.58
CA ASP A 102 -5.09 -6.06 3.46
C ASP A 102 -5.12 -7.24 4.45
N ASP A 103 -6.06 -7.24 5.41
CA ASP A 103 -6.20 -8.24 6.48
C ASP A 103 -4.86 -8.43 7.24
N LEU A 104 -4.26 -7.29 7.59
CA LEU A 104 -3.02 -7.23 8.37
C LEU A 104 -3.33 -7.27 9.86
N ASN A 105 -2.64 -8.16 10.58
CA ASN A 105 -2.76 -8.19 12.03
C ASN A 105 -2.03 -6.99 12.65
N PHE A 106 -2.80 -6.05 13.19
CA PHE A 106 -2.27 -4.88 13.86
C PHE A 106 -1.29 -5.22 15.00
N LEU A 107 -1.44 -6.37 15.67
CA LEU A 107 -0.52 -6.80 16.74
C LEU A 107 0.89 -7.16 16.25
N ASP A 108 1.04 -7.46 14.96
CA ASP A 108 2.33 -7.73 14.32
C ASP A 108 2.99 -6.42 13.82
N CYS A 109 2.25 -5.31 13.76
CA CYS A 109 2.75 -3.99 13.44
C CYS A 109 3.56 -3.40 14.61
N ARG A 110 4.81 -3.06 14.35
CA ARG A 110 5.81 -2.56 15.33
C ARG A 110 6.12 -1.08 15.17
N ALA A 111 5.76 -0.50 14.02
CA ALA A 111 6.01 0.89 13.73
C ALA A 111 4.92 1.44 12.81
N GLN A 112 4.55 2.69 13.05
CA GLN A 112 3.66 3.48 12.22
C GLN A 112 4.41 4.76 11.85
N VAL A 113 4.54 5.05 10.56
CA VAL A 113 5.27 6.23 10.07
C VAL A 113 4.40 6.95 9.06
N TYR A 114 4.18 8.24 9.29
CA TYR A 114 3.34 9.06 8.43
C TYR A 114 4.10 10.32 8.08
N ASP A 115 4.08 10.72 6.82
CA ASP A 115 4.46 12.09 6.49
C ASP A 115 3.34 13.06 6.88
N ASN A 116 3.71 14.31 7.13
CA ASN A 116 2.84 15.37 7.65
C ASN A 116 2.58 15.32 9.17
N GLU A 117 3.59 15.74 9.94
CA GLU A 117 3.60 15.84 11.42
C GLU A 117 2.43 16.67 12.00
N ALA A 118 1.91 17.67 11.26
CA ALA A 118 0.87 18.56 11.76
C ALA A 118 -0.50 17.85 11.87
N VAL A 119 -0.81 16.97 10.92
CA VAL A 119 -2.11 16.31 10.81
C VAL A 119 -2.19 15.08 11.72
N MET A 120 -1.08 14.37 11.90
CA MET A 120 -1.01 13.13 12.69
C MET A 120 -0.66 13.34 14.18
N SER A 121 -0.76 14.57 14.69
CA SER A 121 -0.52 14.91 16.10
C SER A 121 -1.64 14.46 17.08
N GLY A 122 -2.56 13.61 16.61
CA GLY A 122 -3.67 13.08 17.40
C GLY A 122 -3.22 12.38 18.71
N SER A 123 -4.06 12.47 19.75
CA SER A 123 -3.76 11.89 21.07
C SER A 123 -3.61 10.37 20.96
N ILE A 124 -2.41 9.86 21.25
CA ILE A 124 -2.14 8.44 21.38
C ILE A 124 -3.04 7.89 22.51
N ILE A 125 -4.14 7.22 22.15
CA ILE A 125 -4.89 6.38 23.08
C ILE A 125 -4.07 5.09 23.22
N THR A 126 -3.06 5.13 24.09
CA THR A 126 -2.49 3.90 24.61
C THR A 126 -3.57 3.25 25.45
N ASN A 127 -4.07 2.08 25.01
CA ASN A 127 -4.79 1.18 25.90
C ASN A 127 -3.82 0.78 27.02
N LYS A 128 -3.83 1.55 28.11
CA LYS A 128 -3.24 1.16 29.39
C LYS A 128 -3.98 -0.08 29.87
N THR A 129 -3.42 -1.25 29.58
CA THR A 129 -3.63 -2.44 30.38
C THR A 129 -2.50 -2.47 31.41
N ALA A 130 -2.85 -2.14 32.65
CA ALA A 130 -2.11 -2.43 33.86
C ALA A 130 -3.10 -3.04 34.86
#